data_AF-A0A6M0A4B3-F1
#
_entry.id   AF-A0A6M0A4B3-F1
#
_cell.length_a   1.000
_cell.length_b   1.000
_cell.length_c   1.000
_cell.angle_alpha   90.00
_cell.angle_beta   90.00
_cell.angle_gamma   90.00
#
_symmetry.space_group_name_H-M   'P 1'
#
loop_
_entity.id
_entity.type
_entity.pdbx_description
1 polymer ?
#
loop_
_entity_poly.entity_id
_entity_poly.type
_entity_poly.pdbx_seq_one_letter_code
_entity_poly.pdbx_strand_id
1 'polypeptide(L)' 'MLVKRQIRRKFGEIPPEVETQIEQLSLEKLDILGEEIFDLATIAGLENWLVNNG' A
#
# COMPACT_ATOMS: atom_id res chain seq x y z
N MET A 1 -5.14 9.01 -6.19
CA MET A 1 -3.77 9.29 -5.72
C MET A 1 -2.75 8.43 -6.44
N LEU A 2 -1.51 8.90 -6.55
CA LEU A 2 -0.42 8.20 -7.25
C LEU A 2 -0.10 6.84 -6.59
N VAL A 3 -0.11 6.77 -5.25
CA VAL A 3 0.22 5.56 -4.47
C VAL A 3 -0.62 4.34 -4.88
N LYS A 4 -1.95 4.48 -5.01
CA LYS A 4 -2.82 3.39 -5.50
C LYS A 4 -2.43 2.88 -6.89
N ARG A 5 -2.02 3.78 -7.78
CA ARG A 5 -1.54 3.41 -9.12
C ARG A 5 -0.18 2.69 -9.05
N GLN A 6 0.69 3.09 -8.12
CA GLN A 6 1.98 2.43 -7.89
C GLN A 6 1.77 1.00 -7.35
N ILE A 7 0.89 0.84 -6.37
CA ILE A 7 0.53 -0.45 -5.79
C ILE A 7 -0.03 -1.39 -6.86
N ARG A 8 -0.99 -0.94 -7.66
CA ARG A 8 -1.57 -1.74 -8.76
C ARG A 8 -0.55 -2.06 -9.86
N ARG A 9 0.42 -1.19 -10.11
CA ARG A 9 1.51 -1.46 -11.07
C ARG A 9 2.51 -2.49 -10.56
N LYS A 10 2.79 -2.49 -9.26
CA LYS A 10 3.78 -3.37 -8.65
C LYS A 10 3.23 -4.77 -8.35
N PHE A 11 2.02 -4.82 -7.80
CA PHE A 11 1.42 -6.08 -7.34
C PHE A 11 0.28 -6.57 -8.23
N GLY A 12 -0.15 -5.79 -9.22
CA GLY A 12 -1.28 -6.15 -10.09
C GLY A 12 -2.62 -5.87 -9.42
N GLU A 13 -3.57 -6.79 -9.56
CA GLU A 13 -4.83 -6.72 -8.82
C GLU A 13 -4.56 -6.98 -7.34
N ILE A 14 -5.02 -6.06 -6.50
CA ILE A 14 -4.92 -6.16 -5.05
C ILE A 14 -6.27 -6.59 -4.47
N PRO A 15 -6.27 -7.31 -3.33
CA PRO A 15 -7.50 -7.65 -2.64
C PRO A 15 -8.29 -6.39 -2.22
N PRO A 16 -9.62 -6.43 -2.24
CA PRO A 16 -10.46 -5.29 -1.85
C PRO A 16 -10.25 -4.86 -0.38
N GLU A 17 -9.86 -5.78 0.49
CA GLU A 17 -9.50 -5.52 1.89
C GLU A 17 -8.25 -4.63 2.01
N VAL A 18 -7.23 -4.92 1.19
CA VAL A 18 -6.00 -4.12 1.09
C VAL A 18 -6.32 -2.73 0.55
N GLU A 19 -7.17 -2.64 -0.48
CA GLU A 19 -7.59 -1.36 -1.05
C GLU A 19 -8.33 -0.49 -0.02
N THR A 20 -9.20 -1.09 0.78
CA THR A 20 -9.94 -0.41 1.86
C THR A 20 -8.99 0.12 2.94
N GLN A 21 -8.00 -0.68 3.36
CA GLN A 21 -7.00 -0.24 4.34
C GLN A 21 -6.18 0.94 3.83
N ILE A 22 -5.76 0.90 2.56
CA ILE A 22 -5.03 2.01 1.92
C ILE A 22 -5.89 3.29 1.88
N GLU A 23 -7.20 3.19 1.67
CA GLU A 23 -8.12 4.34 1.69
C GLU A 23 -8.30 4.95 3.08
N GLN A 24 -8.09 4.17 4.14
CA GLN A 24 -8.20 4.62 5.53
C GLN A 24 -6.92 5.28 6.06
N LEU A 25 -5.80 5.15 5.34
CA LEU A 25 -4.53 5.76 5.73
C LEU A 25 -4.62 7.30 5.71
N SER A 26 -3.95 7.92 6.67
CA SER A 26 -3.72 9.37 6.67
C SER A 26 -2.77 9.78 5.51
N LEU A 27 -2.78 11.05 5.15
CA LEU A 27 -1.88 11.60 4.11
C LEU A 27 -0.40 11.31 4.39
N GLU A 28 0.02 11.45 5.65
CA GLU A 28 1.39 11.15 6.08
C GLU A 28 1.77 9.68 5.84
N LYS A 29 0.87 8.75 6.18
CA LYS A 29 1.08 7.31 5.94
C LYS A 29 1.11 6.98 4.46
N LEU A 30 0.31 7.69 3.64
CA LEU A 30 0.34 7.51 2.19
C LEU A 30 1.65 7.99 1.56
N ASP A 31 2.24 9.06 2.07
CA ASP A 31 3.57 9.52 1.62
C ASP A 31 4.65 8.49 1.99
N ILE A 32 4.65 7.98 3.23
CA ILE A 32 5.57 6.91 3.68
C ILE A 32 5.39 5.65 2.81
N LEU A 33 4.14 5.21 2.60
CA LEU A 33 3.85 4.08 1.74
C LEU A 33 4.38 4.33 0.32
N GLY A 34 4.29 5.55 -0.19
CA GLY A 34 4.83 5.92 -1.50
C GLY A 34 6.33 5.76 -1.64
N GLU A 35 7.09 5.86 -0.55
CA GLU A 35 8.54 5.62 -0.51
C GLU A 35 8.85 4.14 -0.29
N GLU A 36 8.25 3.51 0.73
CA GLU A 36 8.54 2.11 1.08
C GLU A 36 7.92 1.11 0.10
N ILE A 37 6.93 1.51 -0.73
CA ILE A 37 6.35 0.65 -1.77
C ILE A 37 7.41 0.10 -2.71
N PHE A 38 8.52 0.82 -2.92
CA PHE A 38 9.62 0.37 -3.77
C PHE A 38 10.44 -0.75 -3.13
N ASP A 39 10.48 -0.85 -1.81
CA ASP A 39 11.16 -1.91 -1.04
C ASP A 39 10.29 -3.16 -0.86
N LEU A 40 8.96 -3.02 -0.91
CA LEU A 40 8.03 -4.14 -0.76
C LEU A 40 8.11 -5.11 -1.95
N ALA A 41 8.57 -6.34 -1.75
CA ALA A 41 8.72 -7.31 -2.84
C ALA A 41 7.42 -8.06 -3.20
N THR A 42 6.48 -8.18 -2.26
CA THR A 42 5.27 -9.01 -2.41
C THR A 42 4.03 -8.34 -1.80
N ILE A 43 2.84 -8.80 -2.22
CA ILE A 43 1.57 -8.37 -1.64
C ILE A 43 1.51 -8.62 -0.12
N ALA A 44 2.06 -9.74 0.35
CA ALA A 44 2.15 -10.06 1.78
C ALA A 44 3.02 -9.04 2.55
N GLY A 45 4.04 -8.47 1.89
CA GLY A 45 4.82 -7.37 2.45
C GLY A 45 3.98 -6.11 2.63
N LEU A 46 3.13 -5.79 1.64
CA LEU A 46 2.18 -4.68 1.73
C LEU A 46 1.13 -4.89 2.81
N GLU A 47 0.58 -6.09 2.93
CA GLU A 47 -0.36 -6.44 4.00
C GLU A 47 0.26 -6.27 5.38
N ASN A 48 1.47 -6.79 5.58
CA ASN A 48 2.21 -6.58 6.83
C ASN A 48 2.51 -5.11 7.10
N TRP A 49 2.85 -4.34 6.06
CA TRP A 49 3.07 -2.90 6.20
C TRP A 49 1.79 -2.19 6.66
N LEU A 50 0.65 -2.52 6.06
CA LEU A 50 -0.65 -1.94 6.42
C LEU A 50 -1.08 -2.31 7.83
N VAL A 51 -0.78 -3.53 8.30
CA VAL A 51 -1.06 -3.93 9.69
C VAL A 51 -0.18 -3.15 10.69
N ASN A 52 1.08 -2.90 10.36
CA ASN A 52 2.01 -2.18 11.26
C ASN A 52 1.82 -0.66 11.22
N ASN A 53 1.31 -0.12 10.11
CA ASN A 53 1.15 1.30 9.86
C ASN A 53 -0.32 1.72 9.69
N GLY A 54 -1.29 0.87 10.02
CA GLY A 54 -2.74 1.10 9.93
C GLY A 54 -3.26 2.11 10.92
#